data_AF-A0A2V2UCW8-F1
#
_entry.id   AF-A0A2V2UCW8-F1
#
_cell.length_a   1.000
_cell.length_b   1.000
_cell.length_c   1.000
_cell.angle_alpha   90.00
_cell.angle_beta   90.00
_cell.angle_gamma   90.00
#
_symmetry.space_group_name_H-M   'P 1'
#
loop_
_entity.id
_entity.type
_entity.pdbx_description
1 polymer ?
#
loop_
_entity_poly.entity_id
_entity_poly.type
_entity_poly.pdbx_seq_one_letter_code
_entity_poly.pdbx_strand_id
1 'polypeptide(L)'
;MSEAHPPPRGYVYRKAFGQFASNKTQRPNTLNPVEVELDAQAEVSAWGGVNTIDFDKGDVIIKQSGMYLLIAGPQIGKVTGTIPRWLDFWVRVNKIDIPNSNIRAVVMDPQEKTVVPLNAVLSLDTGDILNVMMATETIDEGLGLEAIAPDGEPTIPSIIVTIVQLD
;
A
#
# COMPACT_ATOMS: atom_id res chain seq x y z
N MET A 1 -41.50 22.19 -35.67
CA MET A 1 -40.70 22.28 -34.42
C MET A 1 -40.22 20.87 -34.13
N SER A 2 -38.93 20.56 -34.40
CA SER A 2 -38.34 19.28 -34.00
C SER A 2 -37.48 19.50 -32.76
N GLU A 3 -37.67 18.65 -31.77
CA GLU A 3 -36.95 18.68 -30.49
C GLU A 3 -35.44 18.60 -30.72
N ALA A 4 -34.73 19.50 -30.05
CA ALA A 4 -33.28 19.47 -29.99
C ALA A 4 -32.83 18.24 -29.20
N HIS A 5 -31.92 17.48 -29.80
CA HIS A 5 -31.22 16.38 -29.16
C HIS A 5 -30.53 16.90 -27.87
N PRO A 6 -30.68 16.24 -26.71
CA PRO A 6 -29.93 16.64 -25.53
C PRO A 6 -28.42 16.48 -25.80
N PRO A 7 -27.57 17.40 -25.32
CA PRO A 7 -26.13 17.26 -25.46
C PRO A 7 -25.65 15.97 -24.80
N PRO A 8 -24.58 15.33 -25.31
CA PRO A 8 -24.01 14.13 -24.71
C PRO A 8 -23.67 14.39 -23.23
N ARG A 9 -24.02 13.42 -22.37
CA ARG A 9 -23.72 13.47 -20.93
C ARG A 9 -22.23 13.79 -20.72
N GLY A 10 -21.98 14.81 -19.91
CA GLY A 10 -20.67 15.43 -19.72
C GLY A 10 -19.58 14.46 -19.24
N TYR A 11 -18.33 14.91 -19.39
CA TYR A 11 -17.09 14.25 -18.98
C TYR A 11 -17.27 13.33 -17.76
N VAL A 12 -17.01 12.04 -17.95
CA VAL A 12 -16.89 11.08 -16.85
C VAL A 12 -15.55 11.36 -16.17
N TYR A 13 -15.50 12.35 -15.28
CA TYR A 13 -14.39 12.48 -14.35
C TYR A 13 -14.52 11.37 -13.31
N ARG A 14 -14.07 10.16 -13.66
CA ARG A 14 -13.94 9.09 -12.67
C ARG A 14 -12.63 9.33 -11.94
N LYS A 15 -12.73 9.78 -10.68
CA LYS A 15 -11.59 9.87 -9.76
C LYS A 15 -10.77 8.58 -9.83
N ALA A 16 -9.45 8.70 -9.89
CA ALA A 16 -8.59 7.55 -9.92
C ALA A 16 -8.59 6.81 -8.58
N PHE A 17 -8.53 5.49 -8.59
CA PHE A 17 -8.45 4.68 -7.38
C PHE A 17 -7.79 3.33 -7.63
N GLY A 18 -7.26 2.75 -6.56
CA GLY A 18 -6.71 1.40 -6.54
C GLY A 18 -6.72 0.83 -5.14
N GLN A 19 -6.92 -0.48 -5.03
CA GLN A 19 -6.67 -1.23 -3.80
C GLN A 19 -5.82 -2.46 -4.11
N PHE A 20 -4.68 -2.54 -3.44
CA PHE A 20 -3.63 -3.52 -3.67
C PHE A 20 -3.28 -4.21 -2.35
N ALA A 21 -2.72 -5.41 -2.43
CA ALA A 21 -2.30 -6.16 -1.27
C ALA A 21 -1.05 -7.00 -1.58
N SER A 22 -0.43 -7.50 -0.52
CA SER A 22 0.60 -8.54 -0.61
C SER A 22 0.19 -9.75 0.20
N ASN A 23 0.13 -10.91 -0.42
CA ASN A 23 -0.12 -12.19 0.25
C ASN A 23 1.18 -12.91 0.63
N LYS A 24 2.33 -12.23 0.56
CA LYS A 24 3.64 -12.77 0.91
C LYS A 24 4.08 -12.31 2.29
N THR A 25 4.68 -13.21 3.06
CA THR A 25 5.50 -12.81 4.21
C THR A 25 6.81 -12.20 3.71
N GLN A 26 7.12 -10.98 4.16
CA GLN A 26 8.26 -10.18 3.69
C GLN A 26 9.18 -9.88 4.87
N ARG A 27 10.35 -10.52 4.90
CA ARG A 27 11.38 -10.33 5.92
C ARG A 27 12.64 -9.79 5.25
N PRO A 28 13.04 -8.52 5.49
CA PRO A 28 14.27 -7.98 4.93
C PRO A 28 15.49 -8.81 5.35
N ASN A 29 16.39 -9.03 4.40
CA ASN A 29 17.70 -9.66 4.62
C ASN A 29 18.84 -8.63 4.66
N THR A 30 18.49 -7.35 4.73
CA THR A 30 19.40 -6.21 4.81
C THR A 30 18.85 -5.17 5.77
N LEU A 31 19.73 -4.35 6.34
CA LEU A 31 19.37 -3.19 7.15
C LEU A 31 19.09 -1.94 6.29
N ASN A 32 19.40 -2.00 4.99
CA ASN A 32 19.03 -0.94 4.08
C ASN A 32 17.50 -0.96 3.86
N PRO A 33 16.88 0.21 3.63
CA PRO A 33 15.49 0.28 3.21
C PRO A 33 15.17 -0.61 2.00
N VAL A 34 14.05 -1.30 2.06
CA VAL A 34 13.52 -2.11 0.96
C VAL A 34 12.10 -1.67 0.58
N GLU A 35 11.77 -1.81 -0.69
CA GLU A 35 10.40 -1.61 -1.17
C GLU A 35 9.52 -2.77 -0.69
N VAL A 36 8.32 -2.45 -0.23
CA VAL A 36 7.30 -3.45 0.10
C VAL A 36 6.68 -3.97 -1.21
N GLU A 37 6.72 -5.28 -1.41
CA GLU A 37 6.12 -5.92 -2.58
C GLU A 37 4.60 -6.00 -2.43
N LEU A 38 3.87 -5.75 -3.52
CA LEU A 38 2.45 -6.08 -3.70
C LEU A 38 2.34 -7.19 -4.76
N ASP A 39 1.36 -8.06 -4.64
CA ASP A 39 1.16 -9.18 -5.58
C ASP A 39 -0.31 -9.49 -5.87
N ALA A 40 -1.22 -8.77 -5.23
CA ALA A 40 -2.64 -8.91 -5.40
C ALA A 40 -3.31 -7.55 -5.56
N GLN A 41 -4.40 -7.54 -6.31
CA GLN A 41 -5.35 -6.44 -6.33
C GLN A 41 -6.63 -6.91 -5.65
N ALA A 42 -7.22 -6.06 -4.80
CA ALA A 42 -8.53 -6.36 -4.27
C ALA A 42 -9.56 -6.28 -5.39
N GLU A 43 -10.53 -7.19 -5.36
CA GLU A 43 -11.47 -7.42 -6.45
C GLU A 43 -12.52 -6.30 -6.53
N VAL A 44 -12.15 -5.15 -7.09
CA VAL A 44 -13.13 -4.12 -7.51
C VAL A 44 -13.90 -4.59 -8.78
N SER A 45 -13.37 -5.60 -9.48
CA SER A 45 -13.89 -6.12 -10.75
C SER A 45 -15.12 -7.02 -10.62
N ALA A 46 -15.35 -7.70 -9.48
CA ALA A 46 -16.55 -8.54 -9.27
C ALA A 46 -17.86 -7.75 -9.39
N TRP A 47 -17.80 -6.43 -9.18
CA TRP A 47 -18.94 -5.51 -9.25
C TRP A 47 -18.81 -4.47 -10.38
N GLY A 48 -17.91 -4.69 -11.35
CA GLY A 48 -17.73 -3.82 -12.53
C GLY A 48 -16.85 -2.58 -12.30
N GLY A 49 -16.11 -2.50 -11.19
CA GLY A 49 -15.09 -1.48 -10.97
C GLY A 49 -13.74 -1.92 -11.52
N VAL A 50 -13.11 -1.09 -12.34
CA VAL A 50 -11.75 -1.32 -12.83
C VAL A 50 -10.86 -0.36 -12.05
N ASN A 51 -9.83 -0.88 -11.36
CA ASN A 51 -8.77 -0.03 -10.79
C ASN A 51 -8.23 0.85 -11.92
N THR A 52 -8.07 2.14 -11.64
CA THR A 52 -7.54 3.12 -12.62
C THR A 52 -6.10 3.51 -12.30
N ILE A 53 -5.53 2.89 -11.26
CA ILE A 53 -4.13 2.95 -10.87
C ILE A 53 -3.55 1.55 -11.12
N ASP A 54 -2.37 1.48 -11.74
CA ASP A 54 -1.67 0.21 -11.98
C ASP A 54 -0.64 -0.06 -10.86
N PHE A 55 -0.16 -1.30 -10.79
CA PHE A 55 1.03 -1.62 -10.00
C PHE A 55 1.89 -2.69 -10.70
N ASP A 56 3.19 -2.67 -10.45
CA ASP A 56 4.14 -3.75 -10.74
C ASP A 56 4.97 -4.01 -9.49
N LYS A 57 4.67 -5.11 -8.78
CA LYS A 57 5.28 -5.44 -7.49
C LYS A 57 5.16 -4.29 -6.48
N GLY A 58 6.25 -3.62 -6.13
CA GLY A 58 6.26 -2.50 -5.19
C GLY A 58 5.97 -1.14 -5.83
N ASP A 59 5.94 -1.05 -7.17
CA ASP A 59 5.72 0.18 -7.90
C ASP A 59 4.23 0.41 -8.15
N VAL A 60 3.64 1.41 -7.51
CA VAL A 60 2.29 1.89 -7.83
C VAL A 60 2.40 3.02 -8.85
N ILE A 61 1.72 2.87 -9.99
CA ILE A 61 1.89 3.75 -11.15
C ILE A 61 0.66 4.64 -11.31
N ILE A 62 0.83 5.94 -11.10
CA ILE A 62 -0.22 6.95 -11.24
C ILE A 62 -0.54 7.19 -12.71
N LYS A 63 -1.83 7.11 -13.07
CA LYS A 63 -2.32 7.29 -14.46
C LYS A 63 -3.03 8.62 -14.72
N GLN A 64 -3.28 9.38 -13.67
CA GLN A 64 -3.97 10.67 -13.73
C GLN A 64 -3.35 11.62 -12.71
N SER A 65 -3.00 12.83 -13.11
CA SER A 65 -2.50 13.84 -12.16
C SER A 65 -3.62 14.27 -11.21
N GLY A 66 -3.27 14.56 -9.96
CA GLY A 66 -4.21 15.06 -8.95
C GLY A 66 -3.73 14.90 -7.52
N MET A 67 -4.62 15.18 -6.58
CA MET A 67 -4.41 14.95 -5.16
C MET A 67 -4.88 13.56 -4.78
N TYR A 68 -4.06 12.79 -4.06
CA TYR A 68 -4.35 11.42 -3.67
C TYR A 68 -4.26 11.24 -2.16
N LEU A 69 -5.18 10.48 -1.60
CA LEU A 69 -5.06 9.88 -0.27
C LEU A 69 -4.54 8.45 -0.43
N LEU A 70 -3.40 8.17 0.20
CA LEU A 70 -2.89 6.82 0.42
C LEU A 70 -3.19 6.41 1.86
N ILE A 71 -3.66 5.18 2.03
CA ILE A 71 -3.74 4.47 3.31
C ILE A 71 -3.11 3.10 3.12
N ALA A 72 -2.10 2.77 3.90
CA ALA A 72 -1.47 1.47 3.96
C ALA A 72 -1.59 0.89 5.37
N GLY A 73 -1.90 -0.40 5.45
CA GLY A 73 -1.98 -1.17 6.70
C GLY A 73 -1.03 -2.37 6.67
N PRO A 74 0.29 -2.17 6.84
CA PRO A 74 1.23 -3.28 7.04
C PRO A 74 0.89 -4.09 8.30
N GLN A 75 0.78 -5.40 8.15
CA GLN A 75 0.68 -6.36 9.24
C GLN A 75 2.08 -6.80 9.66
N ILE A 76 2.52 -6.33 10.83
CA ILE A 76 3.89 -6.48 11.31
C ILE A 76 4.04 -7.64 12.29
N GLY A 77 5.23 -8.22 12.33
CA GLY A 77 5.59 -9.26 13.29
C GLY A 77 7.08 -9.60 13.24
N LYS A 78 7.50 -10.44 14.19
CA LYS A 78 8.84 -11.05 14.24
C LYS A 78 8.72 -12.54 14.54
N VAL A 79 9.71 -13.33 14.14
CA VAL A 79 9.68 -14.80 14.27
C VAL A 79 10.27 -15.24 15.62
N THR A 80 11.32 -14.56 16.09
CA THR A 80 12.05 -14.94 17.31
C THR A 80 12.47 -13.72 18.14
N GLY A 81 13.23 -13.97 19.21
CA GLY A 81 13.76 -12.95 20.10
C GLY A 81 12.78 -12.51 21.17
N THR A 82 13.29 -11.98 22.28
CA THR A 82 12.50 -11.48 23.42
C THR A 82 12.70 -9.98 23.65
N ILE A 83 13.56 -9.36 22.84
CA ILE A 83 13.84 -7.92 22.91
C ILE A 83 12.86 -7.21 21.98
N PRO A 84 12.23 -6.11 22.41
CA PRO A 84 11.44 -5.24 21.54
C PRO A 84 12.27 -4.75 20.35
N ARG A 85 11.72 -4.85 19.14
CA ARG A 85 12.36 -4.37 17.91
C ARG A 85 11.50 -3.35 17.21
N TRP A 86 12.14 -2.36 16.58
CA TRP A 86 11.40 -1.42 15.74
C TRP A 86 11.58 -1.67 14.25
N LEU A 87 10.53 -1.31 13.52
CA LEU A 87 10.54 -1.19 12.07
C LEU A 87 9.83 0.09 11.66
N ASP A 88 10.31 0.65 10.57
CA ASP A 88 9.87 1.93 10.03
C ASP A 88 9.21 1.74 8.67
N PHE A 89 8.19 2.56 8.40
CA PHE A 89 7.50 2.59 7.12
C PHE A 89 7.28 4.02 6.65
N TRP A 90 7.50 4.29 5.37
CA TRP A 90 7.26 5.60 4.79
C TRP A 90 6.87 5.50 3.32
N VAL A 91 6.45 6.64 2.76
CA VAL A 91 6.10 6.74 1.35
C VAL A 91 7.29 7.30 0.58
N ARG A 92 7.55 6.73 -0.59
CA ARG A 92 8.53 7.21 -1.57
C ARG A 92 7.83 7.49 -2.88
N VAL A 93 8.19 8.58 -3.55
CA VAL A 93 7.71 8.91 -4.90
C VAL A 93 8.92 9.17 -5.77
N ASN A 94 8.99 8.50 -6.93
CA ASN A 94 10.07 8.66 -7.91
C ASN A 94 11.48 8.57 -7.28
N LYS A 95 11.67 7.59 -6.38
CA LYS A 95 12.92 7.35 -5.65
C LYS A 95 13.30 8.43 -4.62
N ILE A 96 12.38 9.34 -4.31
CA ILE A 96 12.54 10.39 -3.29
C ILE A 96 11.63 10.05 -2.11
N ASP A 97 12.21 9.94 -0.92
CA ASP A 97 11.46 9.73 0.31
C ASP A 97 10.62 10.96 0.66
N ILE A 98 9.32 10.76 0.89
CA ILE A 98 8.40 11.86 1.18
C ILE A 98 8.59 12.32 2.63
N PRO A 99 8.91 13.61 2.88
CA PRO A 99 9.01 14.14 4.24
C PRO A 99 7.71 13.95 5.03
N ASN A 100 7.84 13.73 6.35
CA ASN A 100 6.71 13.55 7.27
C ASN A 100 5.76 12.39 6.92
N SER A 101 6.21 11.40 6.13
CA SER A 101 5.45 10.17 5.85
C SER A 101 5.90 8.97 6.67
N ASN A 102 6.97 9.10 7.46
CA ASN A 102 7.55 7.98 8.19
C ASN A 102 6.81 7.72 9.51
N ILE A 103 6.60 6.44 9.81
CA ILE A 103 6.08 5.95 11.08
C ILE A 103 7.01 4.88 11.63
N ARG A 104 7.06 4.77 12.96
CA ARG A 104 7.77 3.70 13.66
C ARG A 104 6.78 2.85 14.43
N ALA A 105 6.92 1.54 14.29
CA ALA A 105 6.24 0.58 15.14
C ALA A 105 7.26 -0.24 15.92
N VAL A 106 6.82 -0.77 17.07
CA VAL A 106 7.63 -1.63 17.93
C VAL A 106 6.89 -2.95 18.07
N VAL A 107 7.57 -4.06 17.79
CA VAL A 107 7.07 -5.42 18.02
C VAL A 107 7.71 -5.92 19.31
N MET A 108 6.89 -6.15 20.34
CA MET A 108 7.37 -6.52 21.66
C MET A 108 7.65 -8.02 21.75
N ASP A 109 6.75 -8.84 21.19
CA ASP A 109 6.78 -10.29 21.30
C ASP A 109 6.58 -10.99 19.95
N PRO A 110 7.20 -12.16 19.67
CA PRO A 110 6.99 -12.91 18.43
C PRO A 110 5.55 -13.35 18.17
N GLN A 111 4.73 -13.52 19.21
CA GLN A 111 3.31 -13.85 19.08
C GLN A 111 2.45 -12.62 18.76
N GLU A 112 2.98 -11.41 18.94
CA GLU A 112 2.30 -10.19 18.59
C GLU A 112 2.14 -10.09 17.06
N LYS A 113 0.92 -9.74 16.64
CA LYS A 113 0.59 -9.31 15.28
C LYS A 113 -0.18 -8.01 15.43
N THR A 114 0.23 -6.98 14.73
CA THR A 114 -0.45 -5.69 14.75
C THR A 114 -0.44 -5.06 13.37
N VAL A 115 -1.38 -4.15 13.13
CA VAL A 115 -1.50 -3.40 11.89
C VAL A 115 -1.20 -1.95 12.20
N VAL A 116 -0.27 -1.36 11.45
CA VAL A 116 0.17 0.02 11.68
C VAL A 116 -0.40 0.90 10.57
N PRO A 117 -1.21 1.93 10.88
CA PRO A 117 -1.71 2.81 9.84
C PRO A 117 -0.60 3.75 9.34
N LEU A 118 -0.33 3.68 8.03
CA LEU A 118 0.45 4.66 7.29
C LEU A 118 -0.50 5.40 6.36
N ASN A 119 -0.59 6.72 6.47
CA ASN A 119 -1.42 7.51 5.56
C ASN A 119 -0.68 8.76 5.07
N ALA A 120 -0.95 9.14 3.82
CA ALA A 120 -0.37 10.35 3.22
C ALA A 120 -1.38 10.99 2.27
N VAL A 121 -1.37 12.32 2.22
CA VAL A 121 -2.02 13.09 1.15
C VAL A 121 -0.93 13.65 0.26
N LEU A 122 -0.98 13.33 -1.04
CA LEU A 122 0.10 13.60 -1.99
C LEU A 122 -0.47 14.29 -3.22
N SER A 123 0.26 15.27 -3.75
CA SER A 123 0.05 15.74 -5.12
C SER A 123 0.92 14.88 -6.02
N LEU A 124 0.31 14.16 -6.95
CA LEU A 124 0.99 13.22 -7.83
C LEU A 124 0.68 13.55 -9.27
N ASP A 125 1.68 13.40 -10.13
CA ASP A 125 1.57 13.55 -11.56
C ASP A 125 1.38 12.21 -12.27
N THR A 126 0.80 12.27 -13.47
CA THR A 126 0.70 11.12 -14.35
C THR A 126 2.10 10.57 -14.64
N GLY A 127 2.30 9.28 -14.38
CA GLY A 127 3.58 8.61 -14.52
C GLY A 127 4.42 8.55 -13.25
N ASP A 128 4.02 9.23 -12.16
CA ASP A 128 4.67 9.07 -10.87
C ASP A 128 4.60 7.62 -10.39
N ILE A 129 5.71 7.17 -9.82
CA ILE A 129 5.84 5.87 -9.19
C ILE A 129 5.87 6.07 -7.69
N LEU A 130 4.89 5.49 -7.01
CA LEU A 130 4.78 5.48 -5.55
C LEU A 130 5.19 4.11 -5.00
N ASN A 131 5.94 4.12 -3.90
CA ASN A 131 6.30 2.93 -3.14
C ASN A 131 5.96 3.11 -1.66
N VAL A 132 5.60 2.01 -1.00
CA VAL A 132 5.73 1.90 0.46
C VAL A 132 7.09 1.30 0.76
N MET A 133 7.86 1.98 1.60
CA MET A 133 9.18 1.55 2.01
C MET A 133 9.13 0.93 3.41
N MET A 134 10.04 0.00 3.68
CA MET A 134 10.23 -0.62 5.00
C MET A 134 11.71 -0.63 5.37
N ALA A 135 12.03 -0.35 6.63
CA ALA A 135 13.34 -0.64 7.22
C ALA A 135 13.19 -1.35 8.56
N THR A 136 14.07 -2.29 8.85
CA THR A 136 14.09 -3.04 10.11
C THR A 136 15.35 -2.71 10.91
N GLU A 137 15.22 -2.69 12.23
CA GLU A 137 16.37 -2.50 13.14
C GLU A 137 17.37 -3.67 13.07
N THR A 138 16.88 -4.88 12.80
CA THR A 138 17.66 -6.12 12.74
C THR A 138 17.13 -7.05 11.65
N ILE A 139 17.98 -7.95 11.18
CA ILE A 139 17.64 -9.03 10.23
C ILE A 139 17.63 -10.42 10.91
N ASP A 140 18.09 -10.53 12.15
CA ASP A 140 18.35 -11.82 12.81
C ASP A 140 17.11 -12.44 13.45
N GLU A 141 16.05 -11.64 13.67
CA GLU A 141 14.83 -12.05 14.39
C GLU A 141 13.62 -12.25 13.47
N GLY A 142 13.83 -12.20 12.15
CA GLY A 142 12.77 -12.32 11.15
C GLY A 142 11.70 -11.23 11.29
N LEU A 143 12.11 -9.99 11.57
CA LEU A 143 11.23 -8.82 11.65
C LEU A 143 10.75 -8.43 10.25
N GLY A 144 9.49 -8.01 10.12
CA GLY A 144 8.95 -7.45 8.86
C GLY A 144 7.44 -7.59 8.75
N LEU A 145 6.95 -7.86 7.54
CA LEU A 145 5.53 -8.05 7.25
C LEU A 145 5.14 -9.53 7.19
N GLU A 146 3.96 -9.87 7.71
CA GLU A 146 3.50 -11.25 7.86
C GLU A 146 2.15 -11.47 7.18
N ALA A 147 2.14 -12.33 6.16
CA ALA A 147 0.91 -12.87 5.61
C ALA A 147 0.52 -14.14 6.36
N ILE A 148 -0.76 -14.28 6.69
CA ILE A 148 -1.29 -15.40 7.47
C ILE A 148 -2.46 -15.99 6.68
N ALA A 149 -2.50 -17.30 6.49
CA ALA A 149 -3.60 -17.98 5.80
C ALA A 149 -4.20 -19.06 6.70
N PRO A 150 -5.13 -18.69 7.61
CA PRO A 150 -5.75 -19.66 8.50
C PRO A 150 -6.78 -20.54 7.75
N ASP A 151 -7.03 -21.73 8.28
CA ASP A 151 -7.96 -22.68 7.67
C ASP A 151 -9.42 -22.17 7.76
N GLY A 152 -10.10 -22.10 6.62
CA GLY A 152 -11.53 -21.78 6.56
C GLY A 152 -11.87 -20.29 6.54
N GLU A 153 -10.90 -19.39 6.47
CA GLU A 153 -11.11 -17.93 6.34
C GLU A 153 -10.22 -17.32 5.24
N PRO A 154 -10.49 -16.07 4.80
CA PRO A 154 -9.66 -15.40 3.81
C PRO A 154 -8.21 -15.23 4.29
N THR A 155 -7.26 -15.27 3.36
CA THR A 155 -5.87 -14.90 3.65
C THR A 155 -5.82 -13.48 4.22
N ILE A 156 -5.09 -13.34 5.32
CA ILE A 156 -4.72 -12.07 5.92
C ILE A 156 -3.44 -11.59 5.23
N PRO A 157 -3.52 -10.59 4.34
CA PRO A 157 -2.36 -10.11 3.61
C PRO A 157 -1.35 -9.44 4.56
N SER A 158 -0.08 -9.44 4.17
CA SER A 158 0.99 -8.76 4.92
C SER A 158 0.88 -7.24 4.85
N ILE A 159 0.16 -6.71 3.86
CA ILE A 159 -0.18 -5.29 3.71
C ILE A 159 -1.40 -5.15 2.80
N ILE A 160 -2.24 -4.16 3.11
CA ILE A 160 -3.25 -3.62 2.18
C ILE A 160 -2.91 -2.16 1.93
N VAL A 161 -2.95 -1.72 0.68
CA VAL A 161 -2.76 -0.34 0.25
C VAL A 161 -4.00 0.12 -0.50
N THR A 162 -4.61 1.20 -0.03
CA THR A 162 -5.76 1.86 -0.66
C THR A 162 -5.35 3.25 -1.10
N ILE A 163 -5.65 3.60 -2.35
CA ILE A 163 -5.33 4.89 -2.94
C ILE A 163 -6.57 5.43 -3.63
N VAL A 164 -6.95 6.67 -3.31
CA VAL A 164 -8.09 7.37 -3.90
C VAL A 164 -7.71 8.79 -4.27
N GLN A 165 -8.06 9.21 -5.48
CA GLN A 165 -7.98 10.60 -5.90
C GLN A 165 -9.03 11.43 -5.15
N LEU A 166 -8.65 12.62 -4.71
CA LEU A 166 -9.44 13.51 -3.87
C LEU A 166 -10.10 14.63 -4.68
N ASP A 167 -9.53 15.03 -5.81
CA ASP A 167 -10.00 16.10 -6.69
C ASP A 167 -10.65 15.59 -7.99
#